data_AF-V6DIU8-F1
#
_entry.id   AF-V6DIU8-F1
#
_cell.length_a   1.000
_cell.length_b   1.000
_cell.length_c   1.000
_cell.angle_alpha   90.00
_cell.angle_beta   90.00
_cell.angle_gamma   90.00
#
_symmetry.space_group_name_H-M   'P 1'
#
loop_
_entity.id
_entity.type
_entity.pdbx_description
1 polymer ?
#
loop_
_entity_poly.entity_id
_entity_poly.type
_entity_poly.pdbx_seq_one_letter_code
_entity_poly.pdbx_strand_id
1 'polypeptide(L)'
;MKSTSKKYLFYIALYMLNYIIFKPAIIFSHSDQEIVSYILKVDFPKSIEKIPELCAYYRGYKINFDRDICLIRQAIPSNQFILVITSEVNHKSEGNNIKYLERIESKPCKVFYITSKIDKNNISKWSFEEENIENLPLRIPEGSLVLLMDPNYIDCLKNYEEQEISKNSYGTIITLPKIVIKKNAQANEINSSMNYIWLAAFDSNAIHTNVKRASKENAKVIVSMKLLER
;
A
#
# COMPACT_ATOMS: atom_id res chain seq x y z
N MET A 1 -11.01 31.81 1.74
CA MET A 1 -10.24 30.59 2.11
C MET A 1 -10.23 29.56 0.96
N LYS A 2 -9.64 29.87 -0.22
CA LYS A 2 -9.62 28.99 -1.42
C LYS A 2 -8.20 28.56 -1.86
N SER A 3 -7.17 28.79 -1.04
CA SER A 3 -5.76 28.71 -1.47
C SER A 3 -5.06 27.38 -1.17
N THR A 4 -5.63 26.50 -0.35
CA THR A 4 -4.96 25.29 0.15
C THR A 4 -5.06 24.10 -0.81
N SER A 5 -6.19 23.91 -1.50
CA SER A 5 -6.39 22.80 -2.45
C SER A 5 -5.44 22.90 -3.66
N LYS A 6 -5.26 24.10 -4.25
CA LYS A 6 -4.33 24.29 -5.40
C LYS A 6 -2.87 24.00 -5.06
N LYS A 7 -2.44 24.28 -3.83
CA LYS A 7 -1.07 23.97 -3.39
C LYS A 7 -0.86 22.45 -3.29
N TYR A 8 -1.86 21.72 -2.81
CA TYR A 8 -1.79 20.27 -2.67
C TYR A 8 -1.73 19.56 -4.03
N LEU A 9 -2.55 19.99 -4.99
CA LEU A 9 -2.50 19.56 -6.40
C LEU A 9 -1.13 19.80 -7.04
N PHE A 10 -0.50 20.94 -6.76
CA PHE A 10 0.85 21.24 -7.23
C PHE A 10 1.89 20.29 -6.62
N TYR A 11 1.80 19.98 -5.32
CA TYR A 11 2.70 19.01 -4.67
C TYR A 11 2.52 17.58 -5.21
N ILE A 12 1.29 17.14 -5.45
CA ILE A 12 1.02 15.82 -6.06
C ILE A 12 1.55 15.77 -7.49
N ALA A 13 1.32 16.82 -8.29
CA ALA A 13 1.84 16.91 -9.65
C ALA A 13 3.38 16.94 -9.69
N LEU A 14 4.01 17.70 -8.78
CA LEU A 14 5.47 17.80 -8.67
C LEU A 14 6.10 16.49 -8.16
N TYR A 15 5.41 15.78 -7.27
CA TYR A 15 5.81 14.45 -6.82
C TYR A 15 5.78 13.44 -7.97
N MET A 16 4.70 13.44 -8.76
CA MET A 16 4.58 12.57 -9.95
C MET A 16 5.66 12.87 -11.00
N LEU A 17 6.00 14.15 -11.22
CA LEU A 17 7.06 14.53 -12.13
C LEU A 17 8.42 13.95 -11.70
N ASN A 18 8.75 14.05 -10.40
CA ASN A 18 10.00 13.50 -9.88
C ASN A 18 10.02 11.96 -9.85
N TYR A 19 8.88 11.30 -9.58
CA TYR A 19 8.80 9.85 -9.49
C TYR A 19 8.93 9.17 -10.87
N ILE A 20 8.46 9.83 -11.94
CA ILE A 20 8.59 9.35 -13.33
C ILE A 20 10.04 9.51 -13.83
N ILE A 21 10.77 10.54 -13.38
CA ILE A 21 12.12 10.84 -13.85
C ILE A 21 13.20 9.95 -13.19
N PHE A 22 12.97 9.44 -11.96
CA PHE A 22 14.05 8.87 -11.13
C PHE A 22 13.99 7.37 -10.77
N LYS A 23 13.07 6.54 -11.29
CA LYS A 23 13.12 5.08 -11.06
C LYS A 23 12.86 4.24 -12.33
N PRO A 24 13.51 3.06 -12.44
CA PRO A 24 13.65 2.34 -13.70
C PRO A 24 12.28 1.87 -14.19
N ALA A 25 12.04 2.15 -15.47
CA ALA A 25 10.84 1.81 -16.21
C ALA A 25 10.53 0.31 -16.07
N ILE A 26 9.46 -0.01 -15.34
CA ILE A 26 8.73 -1.25 -15.61
C ILE A 26 7.92 -0.97 -16.88
N ILE A 27 8.48 -1.36 -18.02
CA ILE A 27 7.83 -1.28 -19.33
C ILE A 27 6.69 -2.30 -19.30
N PHE A 28 5.47 -1.83 -19.01
CA PHE A 28 4.26 -2.57 -19.34
C PHE A 28 3.87 -2.21 -20.77
N SER A 29 3.73 -3.22 -21.62
CA SER A 29 3.26 -3.12 -23.00
C SER A 29 1.95 -2.33 -23.06
N HIS A 30 1.87 -1.39 -24.00
CA HIS A 30 0.67 -0.63 -24.34
C HIS A 30 -0.53 -1.56 -24.51
N SER A 31 -1.42 -1.56 -23.52
CA SER A 31 -2.84 -1.77 -23.74
C SER A 31 -3.54 -0.48 -23.32
N ASP A 32 -4.56 -0.07 -24.06
CA ASP A 32 -5.41 1.12 -23.84
C ASP A 32 -6.24 1.04 -22.54
N GLN A 33 -5.73 0.39 -21.50
CA GLN A 33 -6.37 0.32 -20.19
C GLN A 33 -6.03 1.58 -19.41
N GLU A 34 -7.06 2.39 -19.16
CA GLU A 34 -6.98 3.57 -18.30
C GLU A 34 -6.49 3.14 -16.90
N ILE A 35 -5.23 3.44 -16.58
CA ILE A 35 -4.65 3.11 -15.27
C ILE A 35 -5.35 3.95 -14.22
N VAL A 36 -5.91 3.30 -13.20
CA VAL A 36 -6.47 3.98 -12.03
C VAL A 36 -5.45 3.96 -10.90
N SER A 37 -5.16 5.12 -10.34
CA SER A 37 -4.26 5.29 -9.21
C SER A 37 -5.04 5.69 -7.97
N TYR A 38 -4.88 4.92 -6.89
CA TYR A 38 -5.46 5.22 -5.59
C TYR A 38 -4.40 5.85 -4.68
N ILE A 39 -4.77 6.90 -3.97
CA ILE A 39 -3.90 7.57 -3.00
C ILE A 39 -4.33 7.18 -1.59
N LEU A 40 -3.43 6.55 -0.83
CA LEU A 40 -3.59 6.34 0.61
C LEU A 40 -2.68 7.31 1.36
N LYS A 41 -3.21 7.95 2.40
CA LYS A 41 -2.49 8.93 3.23
C LYS A 41 -2.55 8.54 4.70
N VAL A 42 -1.45 8.76 5.43
CA VAL A 42 -1.37 8.69 6.90
C VAL A 42 -1.21 10.09 7.49
N ASP A 43 -2.25 10.63 8.09
CA ASP A 43 -2.26 11.98 8.67
C ASP A 43 -1.63 11.98 10.08
N PHE A 44 -0.37 12.43 10.15
CA PHE A 44 0.35 12.58 11.42
C PHE A 44 0.01 13.90 12.13
N PRO A 45 -0.03 13.93 13.47
CA PRO A 45 -0.15 15.19 14.21
C PRO A 45 1.05 16.10 13.96
N LYS A 46 0.81 17.43 14.01
CA LYS A 46 1.84 18.46 13.79
C LYS A 46 3.03 18.39 14.76
N SER A 47 2.86 17.73 15.90
CA SER A 47 3.92 17.48 16.88
C SER A 47 5.01 16.54 16.35
N ILE A 48 4.74 15.79 15.28
CA ILE A 48 5.70 14.91 14.62
C ILE A 48 6.33 15.68 13.46
N GLU A 49 7.47 16.32 13.71
CA GLU A 49 8.18 17.12 12.70
C GLU A 49 8.78 16.25 11.58
N LYS A 50 9.26 15.05 11.94
CA LYS A 50 9.82 14.07 11.02
C LYS A 50 8.92 12.84 10.95
N ILE A 51 8.27 12.67 9.81
CA ILE A 51 7.43 11.50 9.52
C ILE A 51 8.33 10.24 9.49
N PRO A 52 7.98 9.18 10.25
CA PRO A 52 8.69 7.91 10.20
C PRO A 52 8.61 7.29 8.81
N GLU A 53 9.58 6.45 8.47
CA GLU A 53 9.48 5.64 7.26
C GLU A 53 8.33 4.64 7.42
N LEU A 54 7.39 4.59 6.47
CA LEU A 54 6.23 3.72 6.51
C LEU A 54 6.45 2.47 5.66
N CYS A 55 6.08 1.31 6.20
CA CYS A 55 6.16 0.04 5.49
C CYS A 55 4.76 -0.50 5.23
N ALA A 56 4.41 -0.72 3.96
CA ALA A 56 3.14 -1.35 3.61
C ALA A 56 3.28 -2.31 2.44
N TYR A 57 2.30 -3.19 2.31
CA TYR A 57 2.20 -4.19 1.26
C TYR A 57 0.83 -4.15 0.60
N TYR A 58 0.79 -4.46 -0.69
CA TYR A 58 -0.45 -4.68 -1.44
C TYR A 58 -0.24 -5.78 -2.45
N ARG A 59 -1.12 -6.78 -2.44
CA ARG A 59 -0.99 -8.00 -3.29
C ARG A 59 0.42 -8.61 -3.20
N GLY A 60 0.99 -8.58 -2.00
CA GLY A 60 2.32 -9.11 -1.69
C GLY A 60 3.51 -8.27 -2.18
N TYR A 61 3.28 -7.12 -2.81
CA TYR A 61 4.35 -6.19 -3.16
C TYR A 61 4.47 -5.09 -2.12
N LYS A 62 5.70 -4.77 -1.72
CA LYS A 62 5.96 -3.60 -0.89
C LYS A 62 5.57 -2.34 -1.65
N ILE A 63 4.80 -1.48 -0.99
CA ILE A 63 4.43 -0.16 -1.50
C ILE A 63 5.36 0.87 -0.88
N ASN A 64 5.91 1.74 -1.73
CA ASN A 64 6.71 2.86 -1.25
C ASN A 64 5.79 4.00 -0.83
N PHE A 65 5.98 4.49 0.39
CA PHE A 65 5.49 5.79 0.80
C PHE A 65 6.50 6.87 0.38
N ASP A 66 6.00 7.99 -0.13
CA ASP A 66 6.71 9.25 -0.05
C ASP A 66 6.14 10.03 1.13
N ARG A 67 6.95 10.12 2.18
CA ARG A 67 6.54 10.67 3.47
C ARG A 67 5.30 9.95 4.00
N ASP A 68 4.15 10.61 3.98
CA ASP A 68 2.87 10.16 4.50
C ASP A 68 1.91 9.64 3.42
N ILE A 69 2.31 9.60 2.15
CA ILE A 69 1.43 9.26 1.03
C ILE A 69 1.99 8.08 0.25
N CYS A 70 1.13 7.15 -0.15
CA CYS A 70 1.49 6.11 -1.11
C CYS A 70 0.50 6.02 -2.28
N LEU A 71 1.02 5.52 -3.41
CA LEU A 71 0.27 5.34 -4.65
C LEU A 71 0.05 3.85 -4.93
N ILE A 72 -1.20 3.47 -5.12
CA ILE A 72 -1.61 2.11 -5.45
C ILE A 72 -2.18 2.12 -6.87
N ARG A 73 -1.49 1.49 -7.82
CA ARG A 73 -1.92 1.44 -9.22
C ARG A 73 -2.68 0.16 -9.51
N GLN A 74 -3.82 0.27 -10.18
CA GLN A 74 -4.62 -0.87 -10.64
C GLN A 74 -5.05 -0.68 -12.09
N ALA A 75 -5.04 -1.77 -12.84
CA ALA A 75 -5.57 -1.80 -14.21
C ALA A 75 -7.11 -1.83 -14.23
N ILE A 76 -7.72 -2.39 -13.18
CA ILE A 76 -9.18 -2.46 -13.02
C ILE A 76 -9.55 -1.60 -11.81
N PRO A 77 -10.48 -0.63 -11.94
CA PRO A 77 -10.97 0.13 -10.81
C PRO A 77 -11.58 -0.79 -9.75
N SER A 78 -11.13 -0.65 -8.50
CA SER A 78 -11.76 -1.28 -7.35
C SER A 78 -12.73 -0.32 -6.65
N ASN A 79 -13.89 -0.86 -6.28
CA ASN A 79 -14.86 -0.20 -5.40
C ASN A 79 -14.68 -0.62 -3.93
N GLN A 80 -13.73 -1.50 -3.62
CA GLN A 80 -13.50 -2.00 -2.27
C GLN A 80 -12.02 -2.21 -1.96
N PHE A 81 -11.66 -2.00 -0.70
CA PHE A 81 -10.34 -2.27 -0.15
C PHE A 81 -10.50 -2.84 1.26
N ILE A 82 -9.58 -3.75 1.62
CA ILE A 82 -9.41 -4.20 3.00
C ILE A 82 -8.10 -3.58 3.46
N LEU A 83 -8.13 -2.77 4.51
CA LEU A 83 -6.96 -2.19 5.13
C LEU A 83 -6.68 -2.93 6.44
N VAL A 84 -5.52 -3.54 6.54
CA VAL A 84 -5.04 -4.28 7.72
C VAL A 84 -3.88 -3.47 8.30
N ILE A 85 -3.97 -3.11 9.58
CA ILE A 85 -2.92 -2.41 10.31
C ILE A 85 -2.49 -3.31 11.44
N THR A 86 -1.21 -3.68 11.46
CA THR A 86 -0.59 -4.53 12.49
C THR A 86 0.88 -4.16 12.63
N SER A 87 1.49 -4.40 13.78
CA SER A 87 2.94 -4.18 13.94
C SER A 87 3.77 -5.18 13.14
N GLU A 88 3.24 -6.38 12.91
CA GLU A 88 3.98 -7.50 12.35
C GLU A 88 3.03 -8.49 11.66
N VAL A 89 3.58 -9.23 10.69
CA VAL A 89 2.88 -10.32 9.99
C VAL A 89 3.79 -11.54 9.89
N ASN A 90 3.19 -12.72 10.01
CA ASN A 90 3.84 -13.97 9.64
C ASN A 90 3.68 -14.23 8.15
N HIS A 91 4.59 -15.02 7.59
CA HIS A 91 4.49 -15.53 6.24
C HIS A 91 4.35 -17.05 6.27
N LYS A 92 3.39 -17.57 5.50
CA LYS A 92 3.31 -19.00 5.26
C LYS A 92 3.97 -19.32 3.93
N SER A 93 5.03 -20.12 3.97
CA SER A 93 5.75 -20.56 2.77
C SER A 93 5.28 -21.94 2.29
N GLU A 94 5.32 -22.13 0.97
CA GLU A 94 5.17 -23.42 0.30
C GLU A 94 6.36 -23.58 -0.66
N GLY A 95 7.28 -24.49 -0.30
CA GLY A 95 8.61 -24.53 -0.92
C GLY A 95 9.36 -23.21 -0.70
N ASN A 96 9.82 -22.60 -1.81
CA ASN A 96 10.57 -21.34 -1.79
C ASN A 96 9.68 -20.10 -2.02
N ASN A 97 8.35 -20.25 -1.97
CA ASN A 97 7.41 -19.17 -2.23
C ASN A 97 6.58 -18.84 -0.99
N ILE A 98 6.33 -17.56 -0.73
CA ILE A 98 5.31 -17.15 0.23
C ILE A 98 3.93 -17.37 -0.41
N LYS A 99 3.11 -18.19 0.25
CA LYS A 99 1.76 -18.55 -0.18
C LYS A 99 0.74 -17.52 0.30
N TYR A 100 0.85 -17.06 1.54
CA TYR A 100 0.00 -16.01 2.11
C TYR A 100 0.62 -15.40 3.37
N LEU A 101 0.07 -14.26 3.79
CA LEU A 101 0.40 -13.60 5.04
C LEU A 101 -0.61 -13.97 6.14
N GLU A 102 -0.15 -14.03 7.37
CA GLU A 102 -0.97 -14.26 8.56
C GLU A 102 -0.73 -13.14 9.58
N ARG A 103 -1.79 -12.71 10.26
CA ARG A 103 -1.64 -11.88 11.46
C ARG A 103 -1.05 -12.72 12.58
N ILE A 104 -0.30 -12.09 13.48
CA ILE A 104 0.15 -12.72 14.71
C ILE A 104 -0.96 -12.56 15.75
N GLU A 105 -1.49 -13.67 16.25
CA GLU A 105 -2.66 -13.66 17.15
C GLU A 105 -2.43 -12.87 18.45
N SER A 106 -1.21 -12.90 18.97
CA SER A 106 -0.82 -12.19 20.20
C SER A 106 -0.56 -10.69 20.00
N LYS A 107 -0.60 -10.18 18.77
CA LYS A 107 -0.31 -8.78 18.45
C LYS A 107 -1.60 -8.01 18.14
N PRO A 108 -1.69 -6.72 18.53
CA PRO A 108 -2.82 -5.89 18.13
C PRO A 108 -2.94 -5.82 16.61
N CYS A 109 -4.18 -5.84 16.11
CA CYS A 109 -4.51 -5.71 14.70
C CYS A 109 -5.81 -4.90 14.56
N LYS A 110 -5.83 -3.97 13.59
CA LYS A 110 -7.06 -3.28 13.17
C LYS A 110 -7.33 -3.59 11.72
N VAL A 111 -8.58 -3.89 11.38
CA VAL A 111 -9.01 -4.12 10.01
C VAL A 111 -10.17 -3.20 9.68
N PHE A 112 -10.06 -2.54 8.53
CA PHE A 112 -11.09 -1.68 7.98
C PHE A 112 -11.52 -2.19 6.62
N TYR A 113 -12.83 -2.37 6.45
CA TYR A 113 -13.45 -2.56 5.13
C TYR A 113 -13.79 -1.19 4.56
N ILE A 114 -13.18 -0.84 3.43
CA ILE A 114 -13.35 0.46 2.76
C ILE A 114 -14.11 0.20 1.46
N THR A 115 -15.33 0.73 1.35
CA THR A 115 -16.22 0.48 0.21
C THR A 115 -16.70 1.79 -0.38
N SER A 116 -16.61 1.95 -1.70
CA SER A 116 -17.15 3.10 -2.42
C SER A 116 -18.60 2.84 -2.72
N LYS A 117 -19.48 3.71 -2.22
CA LYS A 117 -20.89 3.75 -2.60
C LYS A 117 -21.13 5.00 -3.42
N ILE A 118 -21.90 4.86 -4.49
CA ILE A 118 -22.41 6.00 -5.25
C ILE A 118 -23.60 6.55 -4.45
N ASP A 119 -23.53 7.82 -4.06
CA ASP A 119 -24.64 8.46 -3.35
C ASP A 119 -25.79 8.83 -4.31
N LYS A 120 -26.89 9.33 -3.76
CA LYS A 120 -28.08 9.74 -4.54
C LYS A 120 -27.78 10.85 -5.56
N ASN A 121 -26.68 11.57 -5.40
CA ASN A 121 -26.24 12.66 -6.28
C ASN A 121 -25.19 12.18 -7.30
N ASN A 122 -25.00 10.87 -7.44
CA ASN A 122 -23.95 10.24 -8.26
C ASN A 122 -22.52 10.61 -7.85
N ILE A 123 -22.32 10.99 -6.60
CA ILE A 123 -21.00 11.26 -6.03
C ILE A 123 -20.53 9.98 -5.35
N SER A 124 -19.41 9.42 -5.82
CA SER A 124 -18.75 8.33 -5.12
C SER A 124 -18.30 8.81 -3.75
N LYS A 125 -18.66 8.10 -2.69
CA LYS A 125 -18.17 8.32 -1.33
C LYS A 125 -17.69 7.02 -0.73
N TRP A 126 -16.52 7.05 -0.12
CA TRP A 126 -15.99 5.92 0.63
C TRP A 126 -16.72 5.84 1.98
N SER A 127 -17.34 4.70 2.24
CA SER A 127 -17.72 4.25 3.58
C SER A 127 -16.63 3.33 4.13
N PHE A 128 -16.44 3.32 5.44
CA PHE A 128 -15.52 2.38 6.07
C PHE A 128 -16.07 1.88 7.41
N GLU A 129 -15.79 0.62 7.70
CA GLU A 129 -16.23 -0.08 8.91
C GLU A 129 -15.02 -0.78 9.52
N GLU A 130 -14.81 -0.59 10.83
CA GLU A 130 -13.79 -1.31 11.60
C GLU A 130 -14.37 -2.65 12.05
N GLU A 131 -13.66 -3.74 11.75
CA GLU A 131 -14.08 -5.09 12.13
C GLU A 131 -13.54 -5.46 13.52
N ASN A 132 -14.31 -6.25 14.27
CA ASN A 132 -13.83 -6.76 15.55
C ASN A 132 -12.73 -7.80 15.32
N ILE A 133 -11.62 -7.69 16.07
CA ILE A 133 -10.47 -8.60 15.97
C ILE A 133 -10.84 -10.06 16.17
N GLU A 134 -11.84 -10.35 17.01
CA GLU A 134 -12.33 -11.70 17.29
C GLU A 134 -12.94 -12.37 16.04
N ASN A 135 -13.49 -11.58 15.13
CA ASN A 135 -14.10 -12.03 13.88
C ASN A 135 -13.09 -12.14 12.74
N LEU A 136 -11.84 -11.71 12.94
CA LEU A 136 -10.86 -11.66 11.87
C LEU A 136 -10.17 -13.02 11.68
N PRO A 137 -10.15 -13.58 10.45
CA PRO A 137 -9.34 -14.76 10.17
C PRO A 137 -7.85 -14.47 10.43
N LEU A 138 -7.09 -15.52 10.80
CA LEU A 138 -5.64 -15.40 10.96
C LEU A 138 -4.96 -15.07 9.62
N ARG A 139 -5.42 -15.73 8.55
CA ARG A 139 -4.97 -15.46 7.19
C ARG A 139 -5.45 -14.09 6.75
N ILE A 140 -4.51 -13.24 6.35
CA ILE A 140 -4.82 -11.95 5.76
C ILE A 140 -5.39 -12.18 4.35
N PRO A 141 -6.57 -11.61 4.02
CA PRO A 141 -7.16 -11.78 2.70
C PRO A 141 -6.25 -11.28 1.58
N GLU A 142 -6.26 -11.98 0.44
CA GLU A 142 -5.53 -11.55 -0.75
C GLU A 142 -6.07 -10.20 -1.24
N GLY A 143 -5.16 -9.32 -1.70
CA GLY A 143 -5.55 -7.97 -2.12
C GLY A 143 -5.82 -6.99 -0.98
N SER A 144 -5.51 -7.36 0.26
CA SER A 144 -5.49 -6.41 1.38
C SER A 144 -4.32 -5.42 1.24
N LEU A 145 -4.57 -4.18 1.65
CA LEU A 145 -3.55 -3.18 1.97
C LEU A 145 -3.07 -3.46 3.40
N VAL A 146 -1.84 -3.91 3.56
CA VAL A 146 -1.26 -4.21 4.87
C VAL A 146 -0.30 -3.09 5.24
N LEU A 147 -0.64 -2.27 6.23
CA LEU A 147 0.27 -1.26 6.79
C LEU A 147 0.92 -1.85 8.05
N LEU A 148 2.25 -1.89 8.07
CA LEU A 148 2.98 -2.26 9.26
C LEU A 148 3.17 -1.03 10.16
N MET A 149 2.41 -0.98 11.25
CA MET A 149 2.43 0.08 12.27
C MET A 149 1.72 -0.45 13.52
N ASP A 150 2.12 0.00 14.72
CA ASP A 150 1.36 -0.30 15.94
C ASP A 150 -0.07 0.28 15.82
N PRO A 151 -1.12 -0.57 15.82
CA PRO A 151 -2.50 -0.12 15.67
C PRO A 151 -2.99 0.79 16.78
N ASN A 152 -2.32 0.80 17.94
CA ASN A 152 -2.66 1.67 19.06
C ASN A 152 -2.44 3.15 18.75
N TYR A 153 -1.60 3.50 17.76
CA TYR A 153 -1.43 4.88 17.31
C TYR A 153 -2.53 5.35 16.36
N ILE A 154 -3.36 4.44 15.84
CA ILE A 154 -4.43 4.78 14.92
C ILE A 154 -5.64 5.29 15.70
N ASP A 155 -6.02 6.54 15.43
CA ASP A 155 -7.23 7.17 15.95
C ASP A 155 -8.45 6.65 15.18
N CYS A 156 -8.53 6.97 13.89
CA CYS A 156 -9.63 6.57 13.01
C CYS A 156 -9.25 6.65 11.52
N LEU A 157 -10.17 6.20 10.65
CA LEU A 157 -10.17 6.61 9.25
C LEU A 157 -11.02 7.86 9.06
N LYS A 158 -10.63 8.73 8.12
CA LYS A 158 -11.38 9.94 7.80
C LYS A 158 -11.45 10.15 6.29
N ASN A 159 -12.63 10.51 5.80
CA ASN A 159 -12.79 10.98 4.42
C ASN A 159 -12.23 12.40 4.23
N TYR A 160 -11.83 12.71 3.00
CA TYR A 160 -11.62 14.09 2.58
C TYR A 160 -12.97 14.82 2.50
N GLU A 161 -12.96 16.13 2.75
CA GLU A 161 -14.17 16.97 2.66
C GLU A 161 -14.74 16.95 1.24
N GLU A 162 -13.85 16.96 0.24
CA GLU A 162 -14.16 16.75 -1.17
C GLU A 162 -13.34 15.54 -1.64
N GLN A 163 -14.00 14.55 -2.25
CA GLN A 163 -13.26 13.47 -2.91
C GLN A 163 -12.61 14.03 -4.18
N GLU A 164 -11.29 14.00 -4.22
CA GLU A 164 -10.55 14.44 -5.39
C GLU A 164 -10.45 13.27 -6.38
N ILE A 165 -11.38 13.24 -7.34
CA ILE A 165 -11.24 12.42 -8.55
C ILE A 165 -10.66 13.33 -9.62
N SER A 166 -9.35 13.20 -9.89
CA SER A 166 -8.73 13.92 -10.99
C SER A 166 -8.52 12.98 -12.16
N LYS A 167 -9.11 13.30 -13.32
CA LYS A 167 -8.80 12.65 -14.58
C LYS A 167 -7.78 13.49 -15.34
N ASN A 168 -6.68 12.87 -15.75
CA ASN A 168 -5.72 13.50 -16.65
C ASN A 168 -5.40 12.54 -17.80
N SER A 169 -4.59 13.00 -18.75
CA SER A 169 -4.13 12.20 -19.91
C SER A 169 -3.33 10.95 -19.53
N TYR A 170 -2.98 10.77 -18.25
CA TYR A 170 -2.22 9.63 -17.73
C TYR A 170 -3.07 8.67 -16.87
N GLY A 171 -4.37 8.96 -16.68
CA GLY A 171 -5.32 8.11 -15.97
C GLY A 171 -6.20 8.84 -14.95
N THR A 172 -6.95 8.06 -14.19
CA THR A 172 -7.83 8.55 -13.11
C THR A 172 -7.15 8.38 -11.76
N ILE A 173 -7.12 9.44 -10.95
CA ILE A 173 -6.61 9.43 -9.57
C ILE A 173 -7.79 9.50 -8.59
N ILE A 174 -7.80 8.64 -7.57
CA ILE A 174 -8.86 8.55 -6.57
C ILE A 174 -8.23 8.54 -5.17
N THR A 175 -8.62 9.48 -4.32
CA THR A 175 -8.19 9.48 -2.91
C THR A 175 -9.00 8.48 -2.08
N LEU A 176 -8.31 7.57 -1.37
CA LEU A 176 -8.90 6.71 -0.34
C LEU A 176 -9.10 7.51 0.97
N PRO A 177 -9.91 7.01 1.92
CA PRO A 177 -9.93 7.55 3.28
C PRO A 177 -8.51 7.59 3.86
N LYS A 178 -8.18 8.67 4.56
CA LYS A 178 -6.88 8.80 5.22
C LYS A 178 -6.91 8.14 6.59
N ILE A 179 -5.77 7.56 6.97
CA ILE A 179 -5.51 7.00 8.28
C ILE A 179 -5.08 8.14 9.19
N VAL A 180 -5.75 8.36 10.33
CA VAL A 180 -5.44 9.45 11.26
C VAL A 180 -4.68 8.91 12.46
N ILE A 181 -3.52 9.50 12.77
CA ILE A 181 -2.71 9.16 13.94
C ILE A 181 -3.18 9.98 15.16
N LYS A 182 -3.24 9.36 16.34
CA LYS A 182 -3.65 9.99 17.59
C LYS A 182 -2.81 11.22 17.93
N LYS A 183 -3.45 12.31 18.38
CA LYS A 183 -2.81 13.60 18.67
C LYS A 183 -1.76 13.55 19.80
N ASN A 184 -1.95 12.67 20.76
CA ASN A 184 -1.09 12.51 21.93
C ASN A 184 0.06 11.51 21.69
N ALA A 185 0.18 10.93 20.50
CA ALA A 185 1.27 10.01 20.20
C ALA A 185 2.60 10.78 20.15
N GLN A 186 3.61 10.27 20.85
CA GLN A 186 4.92 10.90 20.90
C GLN A 186 5.75 10.48 19.69
N ALA A 187 6.43 11.46 19.07
CA ALA A 187 7.25 11.23 17.88
C ALA A 187 8.35 10.18 18.13
N ASN A 188 8.98 10.20 19.31
CA ASN A 188 10.06 9.27 19.65
C ASN A 188 9.55 7.82 19.78
N GLU A 189 8.35 7.63 20.35
CA GLU A 189 7.75 6.31 20.51
C GLU A 189 7.34 5.72 19.16
N ILE A 190 6.67 6.53 18.32
CA ILE A 190 6.31 6.13 16.96
C ILE A 190 7.58 5.79 16.17
N ASN A 191 8.60 6.64 16.18
CA ASN A 191 9.83 6.39 15.43
C ASN A 191 10.55 5.13 15.89
N SER A 192 10.63 4.89 17.21
CA SER A 192 11.27 3.71 17.77
C SER A 192 10.50 2.43 17.41
N SER A 193 9.17 2.45 17.54
CA SER A 193 8.29 1.35 17.13
C SER A 193 8.43 1.07 15.63
N MET A 194 8.40 2.11 14.79
CA MET A 194 8.55 1.98 13.35
C MET A 194 9.91 1.43 12.94
N ASN A 195 11.00 1.81 13.61
CA ASN A 195 12.33 1.23 13.34
C ASN A 195 12.36 -0.28 13.62
N TYR A 196 11.76 -0.72 14.72
CA TYR A 196 11.65 -2.14 15.03
C TYR A 196 10.84 -2.89 13.97
N ILE A 197 9.69 -2.33 13.59
CA ILE A 197 8.83 -2.87 12.52
C ILE A 197 9.61 -2.95 11.20
N TRP A 198 10.41 -1.94 10.89
CA TRP A 198 11.24 -1.92 9.69
C TRP A 198 12.31 -2.99 9.68
N LEU A 199 12.95 -3.23 10.82
CA LEU A 199 13.93 -4.31 10.96
C LEU A 199 13.26 -5.69 10.78
N ALA A 200 12.09 -5.91 11.39
CA ALA A 200 11.31 -7.14 11.20
C ALA A 200 10.81 -7.30 9.74
N ALA A 201 10.43 -6.19 9.10
CA ALA A 201 10.01 -6.17 7.71
C ALA A 201 11.18 -6.33 6.72
N PHE A 202 12.42 -6.05 7.13
CA PHE A 202 13.60 -6.16 6.27
C PHE A 202 13.82 -7.61 5.83
N ASP A 203 13.66 -8.56 6.76
CA ASP A 203 13.68 -10.00 6.48
C ASP A 203 12.52 -10.43 5.56
N SER A 204 11.41 -9.67 5.62
CA SER A 204 10.23 -9.89 4.80
C SER A 204 10.28 -9.22 3.42
N ASN A 205 11.34 -8.48 3.06
CA ASN A 205 11.43 -7.88 1.70
C ASN A 205 11.42 -8.92 0.57
N ALA A 206 11.53 -10.22 0.88
CA ALA A 206 11.40 -11.34 -0.05
C ALA A 206 9.95 -11.82 -0.28
N ILE A 207 8.91 -11.00 -0.02
CA ILE A 207 7.52 -11.49 -0.04
C ILE A 207 7.08 -12.09 -1.38
N HIS A 208 7.58 -11.66 -2.53
CA HIS A 208 7.42 -12.41 -3.80
C HIS A 208 8.58 -12.18 -4.78
N THR A 209 9.81 -12.04 -4.30
CA THR A 209 10.97 -12.23 -5.20
C THR A 209 11.08 -13.71 -5.49
N ASN A 210 10.21 -14.20 -6.38
CA ASN A 210 10.55 -15.35 -7.18
C ASN A 210 11.97 -15.09 -7.67
N VAL A 211 12.84 -16.04 -7.38
CA VAL A 211 14.19 -16.16 -7.91
C VAL A 211 14.02 -16.28 -9.44
N LYS A 212 13.72 -15.16 -10.13
CA LYS A 212 13.84 -15.04 -11.59
C LYS A 212 15.28 -15.37 -12.02
N ARG A 213 16.23 -15.44 -11.09
CA ARG A 213 17.58 -15.99 -11.29
C ARG A 213 17.59 -17.49 -11.63
N ALA A 214 16.70 -18.33 -11.08
CA ALA A 214 16.69 -19.76 -11.36
C ALA A 214 16.12 -20.08 -12.76
N SER A 215 15.24 -19.23 -13.28
CA SER A 215 14.72 -19.37 -14.65
C SER A 215 15.73 -18.97 -15.74
N LYS A 216 16.74 -18.14 -15.42
CA LYS A 216 17.82 -17.80 -16.36
C LYS A 216 18.94 -18.84 -16.38
N GLU A 217 19.19 -19.53 -15.28
CA GLU A 217 20.16 -20.65 -15.26
C GLU A 217 19.59 -21.91 -15.92
N ASN A 218 18.33 -22.25 -15.70
CA ASN A 218 17.70 -23.40 -16.38
C ASN A 218 17.47 -23.15 -17.89
N ALA A 219 17.27 -21.89 -18.32
CA ALA A 219 17.19 -21.57 -19.74
C ALA A 219 18.55 -21.70 -20.46
N LYS A 220 19.68 -21.54 -19.76
CA LYS A 220 21.02 -21.78 -20.34
C LYS A 220 21.34 -23.28 -20.49
N VAL A 221 20.85 -24.11 -19.57
CA VAL A 221 21.05 -25.58 -19.65
C VAL A 221 20.23 -26.18 -20.80
N ILE A 222 19.01 -25.70 -21.07
CA ILE A 222 18.16 -26.25 -22.14
C ILE A 222 18.63 -25.84 -23.55
N VAL A 223 19.27 -24.69 -23.73
CA VAL A 223 19.86 -24.29 -25.03
C VAL A 223 21.15 -25.06 -25.34
N SER A 224 21.85 -25.56 -24.33
CA SER A 224 23.12 -26.29 -24.52
C SER A 224 22.91 -27.78 -24.83
N MET A 225 21.76 -28.37 -24.47
CA MET A 225 21.42 -29.76 -24.83
C MET A 225 20.84 -29.90 -26.25
N LYS A 226 20.24 -28.85 -26.83
CA LYS A 226 19.69 -28.90 -28.21
C LYS A 226 20.72 -28.73 -29.33
N LEU A 227 21.99 -28.47 -29.00
CA LEU A 227 23.09 -28.34 -29.98
C LEU A 227 23.96 -29.60 -30.09
N LEU A 228 23.64 -30.67 -29.34
CA LEU A 228 24.33 -31.97 -29.42
C LEU A 228 23.52 -33.05 -30.14
N GLU A 229 22.32 -32.72 -30.66
CA GLU A 229 21.46 -33.63 -31.44
C GLU A 229 21.23 -33.11 -32.88
N ARG A 230 22.21 -32.45 -33.48
CA ARG A 230 22.24 -32.16 -34.92
C ARG A 230 23.51 -32.69 -35.55
#